data_AF-A0AAQ4FAW8-F1
#
_entry.id   AF-A0AAQ4FAW8-F1
#
_cell.length_a   1.000
_cell.length_b   1.000
_cell.length_c   1.000
_cell.angle_alpha   90.00
_cell.angle_beta   90.00
_cell.angle_gamma   90.00
#
_symmetry.space_group_name_H-M   'P 1'
#
loop_
_entity.id
_entity.type
_entity.pdbx_description
1 polymer ?
#
loop_
_entity_poly.entity_id
_entity_poly.type
_entity_poly.pdbx_seq_one_letter_code
_entity_poly.pdbx_strand_id
1 'polypeptide(L)'
;MDFLAENNACGQTILNLVSRGNAIIAELLRLSDVVPSIFKLDNRKDVSEYGEILLDYSYFKAIEQFENKIEANDQLQDRDEELRENYIDILTRFYLAFESIHKYTIDLNRFLEDLDEGIYIQQSLESVLVNDDGKQLMVISIYMGMTVNLVDAWEPYKAARQALLNTLDTANVRDQALKYHNRINKLIPRLQQLLKEGALEEEFVLDNVPKLLNTVRECNVTLRWMLLHTVNLSQGFTAGGELNKRCRQLRDQVHQDSKYQPLTVFQLLLHAAQFELKLKELATALDLPLLRINQANSPDLVSVSQYYSTELVNYVRKVLHIIPETMFGVLARIVELQTTAIKEVPTRLMKDQLKTYAQLDQRYEVAKLTHSISVFTEGILMMKKTLVGIVQIDPKQLLEDGIRRELVNQVMRALHGGLVFNPKARPSELVPKLTALGKVMDGYHRSFEYIQDYVSIYGLRVWQEEVSRIISYNVEQECNAFLRQKVQDWQSVYQSRTIPIPTFPQLDQASVNFIGRLAREVLRVTDP
;
A
#
# COMPACT_ATOMS: atom_id res chain seq x y z
N MET A 1 4.22 25.72 -25.88
CA MET A 1 2.89 25.59 -25.27
C MET A 1 2.62 24.12 -25.12
N ASP A 2 2.07 23.71 -23.98
CA ASP A 2 1.67 22.33 -23.75
C ASP A 2 0.62 21.90 -24.79
N PHE A 3 0.85 20.77 -25.44
CA PHE A 3 -0.03 20.29 -26.51
C PHE A 3 -1.42 19.92 -25.97
N LEU A 4 -1.49 19.48 -24.70
CA LEU A 4 -2.73 19.05 -24.05
C LEU A 4 -3.38 20.13 -23.19
N ALA A 5 -2.91 21.38 -23.26
CA ALA A 5 -3.55 22.47 -22.54
C ALA A 5 -5.00 22.68 -23.03
N GLU A 6 -5.89 23.12 -22.13
CA GLU A 6 -7.32 23.35 -22.44
C GLU A 6 -7.54 24.38 -23.55
N ASN A 7 -6.59 25.30 -23.73
CA ASN A 7 -6.62 26.32 -24.77
C ASN A 7 -6.09 25.83 -26.14
N ASN A 8 -5.56 24.61 -26.22
CA ASN A 8 -5.11 24.02 -27.48
C ASN A 8 -6.21 23.14 -28.09
N ALA A 9 -7.02 23.76 -28.96
CA ALA A 9 -8.15 23.08 -29.60
C ALA A 9 -7.73 21.83 -30.41
N CYS A 10 -6.54 21.84 -31.03
CA CYS A 10 -6.02 20.69 -31.77
C CYS A 10 -5.75 19.51 -30.82
N GLY A 11 -5.03 19.76 -29.73
CA GLY A 11 -4.71 18.75 -28.73
C GLY A 11 -5.95 18.19 -28.01
N GLN A 12 -6.93 19.04 -27.69
CA GLN A 12 -8.19 18.61 -27.08
C GLN A 12 -9.05 17.78 -28.04
N THR A 13 -9.06 18.11 -29.34
CA THR A 13 -9.84 17.36 -30.33
C THR A 13 -9.31 15.95 -30.51
N ILE A 14 -8.00 15.79 -30.69
CA ILE A 14 -7.36 14.47 -30.82
C ILE A 14 -7.45 13.66 -29.53
N LEU A 15 -7.31 14.29 -28.35
CA LEU A 15 -7.46 13.62 -27.06
C LEU A 15 -8.87 13.02 -26.88
N ASN A 16 -9.91 13.78 -27.26
CA ASN A 16 -11.29 13.32 -27.23
C ASN A 16 -11.55 12.18 -28.22
N LEU A 17 -10.96 12.25 -29.42
CA LEU A 17 -11.02 11.17 -30.40
C LEU A 17 -10.40 9.88 -29.84
N VAL A 18 -9.21 9.95 -29.26
CA VAL A 18 -8.54 8.78 -28.66
C VAL A 18 -9.34 8.20 -27.51
N SER A 19 -9.91 9.05 -26.65
CA SER A 19 -10.79 8.61 -25.56
C SER A 19 -12.00 7.82 -26.09
N ARG A 20 -12.67 8.34 -27.12
CA ARG A 20 -13.78 7.64 -27.79
C ARG A 20 -13.32 6.33 -28.43
N GLY A 21 -12.17 6.32 -29.10
CA GLY A 21 -11.58 5.12 -29.69
C GLY A 21 -11.31 4.03 -28.66
N ASN A 22 -10.77 4.38 -27.49
CA ASN A 22 -10.56 3.44 -26.39
C ASN A 22 -11.88 2.89 -25.82
N ALA A 23 -12.91 3.72 -25.68
CA ALA A 23 -14.23 3.29 -25.23
C ALA A 23 -14.87 2.31 -26.23
N ILE A 24 -14.74 2.58 -27.53
CA ILE A 24 -15.22 1.70 -28.61
C ILE A 24 -14.52 0.34 -28.56
N ILE A 25 -13.18 0.33 -28.44
CA ILE A 25 -12.41 -0.92 -28.32
C ILE A 25 -12.86 -1.72 -27.10
N ALA A 26 -13.02 -1.07 -25.95
CA ALA A 26 -13.47 -1.74 -24.73
C ALA A 26 -14.88 -2.34 -24.88
N GLU A 27 -15.81 -1.62 -25.54
CA GLU A 27 -17.15 -2.15 -25.77
C GLU A 27 -17.15 -3.29 -26.78
N LEU A 28 -16.39 -3.20 -27.87
CA LEU A 28 -16.23 -4.28 -28.83
C LEU A 28 -15.71 -5.56 -28.18
N LEU A 29 -14.71 -5.45 -27.29
CA LEU A 29 -14.16 -6.61 -26.59
C LEU A 29 -15.17 -7.22 -25.60
N ARG A 30 -15.87 -6.39 -24.84
CA ARG A 30 -16.94 -6.87 -23.96
C ARG A 30 -18.03 -7.58 -24.74
N LEU A 31 -18.43 -7.02 -25.87
CA LEU A 31 -19.47 -7.57 -26.73
C LEU A 31 -19.02 -8.85 -27.43
N SER A 32 -17.75 -8.97 -27.84
CA SER A 32 -17.24 -10.20 -28.46
C SER A 32 -17.27 -11.43 -27.54
N ASP A 33 -17.15 -11.22 -26.23
CA ASP A 33 -17.19 -12.30 -25.24
C ASP A 33 -18.61 -12.76 -24.91
N VAL A 34 -19.62 -11.92 -25.15
CA VAL A 34 -21.02 -12.17 -24.75
C VAL A 34 -21.96 -12.42 -25.94
N VAL A 35 -21.40 -12.70 -27.13
CA VAL A 35 -22.20 -13.09 -28.31
C VAL A 35 -23.02 -14.35 -27.97
N PRO A 36 -24.36 -14.29 -27.95
CA PRO A 36 -25.18 -15.45 -27.62
C PRO A 36 -24.97 -16.57 -28.65
N SER A 37 -24.90 -17.82 -28.18
CA SER A 37 -24.56 -18.97 -29.02
C SER A 37 -25.52 -19.20 -30.19
N ILE A 38 -26.78 -18.79 -30.05
CA ILE A 38 -27.81 -18.87 -31.09
C ILE A 38 -27.42 -18.10 -32.36
N PHE A 39 -26.69 -16.99 -32.25
CA PHE A 39 -26.22 -16.20 -33.38
C PHE A 39 -24.97 -16.77 -34.06
N LYS A 40 -24.31 -17.76 -33.44
CA LYS A 40 -23.15 -18.45 -34.05
C LYS A 40 -23.58 -19.58 -34.99
N LEU A 41 -24.80 -20.11 -34.81
CA LEU A 41 -25.37 -21.20 -35.60
C LEU A 41 -24.45 -22.45 -35.67
N ASP A 42 -23.69 -22.71 -34.60
CA ASP A 42 -22.70 -23.79 -34.57
C ASP A 42 -23.34 -25.20 -34.49
N ASN A 43 -24.58 -25.30 -34.00
CA ASN A 43 -25.29 -26.56 -33.81
C ASN A 43 -26.41 -26.76 -34.83
N ARG A 44 -26.60 -28.02 -35.29
CA ARG A 44 -27.67 -28.40 -36.23
C ARG A 44 -29.08 -28.04 -35.76
N LYS A 45 -29.29 -28.00 -34.44
CA LYS A 45 -30.58 -27.62 -33.84
C LYS A 45 -30.85 -26.12 -34.05
N ASP A 46 -29.87 -25.28 -33.76
CA ASP A 46 -29.99 -23.82 -33.89
C ASP A 46 -30.13 -23.40 -35.36
N VAL A 47 -29.42 -24.09 -36.27
CA VAL A 47 -29.58 -23.91 -37.73
C VAL A 47 -30.99 -24.27 -38.19
N SER A 48 -31.56 -25.35 -37.68
CA SER A 48 -32.91 -25.79 -38.07
C SER A 48 -34.02 -24.95 -37.44
N GLU A 49 -33.80 -24.37 -36.26
CA GLU A 49 -34.81 -23.61 -35.51
C GLU A 49 -34.79 -22.11 -35.86
N TYR A 50 -33.61 -21.51 -36.09
CA TYR A 50 -33.46 -20.06 -36.24
C TYR A 50 -32.80 -19.63 -37.55
N GLY A 51 -32.29 -20.56 -38.36
CA GLY A 51 -31.58 -20.25 -39.60
C GLY A 51 -32.42 -19.59 -40.69
N GLU A 52 -33.76 -19.67 -40.60
CA GLU A 52 -34.67 -18.98 -41.51
C GLU A 52 -34.93 -17.51 -41.12
N ILE A 53 -34.57 -17.10 -39.90
CA ILE A 53 -34.78 -15.75 -39.34
C ILE A 53 -33.44 -15.01 -39.20
N LEU A 54 -32.38 -15.72 -38.80
CA LEU A 54 -31.03 -15.18 -38.68
C LEU A 54 -30.34 -15.16 -40.05
N LEU A 55 -30.62 -14.10 -40.82
CA LEU A 55 -30.15 -13.93 -42.19
C LEU A 55 -28.77 -13.27 -42.26
N ASP A 56 -28.04 -13.57 -43.33
CA ASP A 56 -26.78 -12.90 -43.67
C ASP A 56 -27.04 -11.59 -44.45
N TYR A 57 -25.99 -11.00 -45.03
CA TYR A 57 -26.11 -9.78 -45.84
C TYR A 57 -26.98 -9.94 -47.11
N SER A 58 -27.43 -11.15 -47.46
CA SER A 58 -28.41 -11.35 -48.54
C SER A 58 -29.79 -10.76 -48.21
N TYR A 59 -30.13 -10.60 -46.93
CA TYR A 59 -31.37 -9.96 -46.49
C TYR A 59 -31.56 -8.59 -47.15
N PHE A 60 -30.52 -7.75 -47.14
CA PHE A 60 -30.57 -6.40 -47.73
C PHE A 60 -30.82 -6.39 -49.24
N LYS A 61 -30.62 -7.52 -49.94
CA LYS A 61 -30.86 -7.64 -51.38
C LYS A 61 -32.28 -8.12 -51.72
N ALA A 62 -33.00 -8.71 -50.76
CA ALA A 62 -34.29 -9.34 -50.99
C ALA A 62 -35.25 -9.18 -49.79
N ILE A 63 -35.28 -7.98 -49.20
CA ILE A 63 -36.03 -7.64 -47.98
C ILE A 63 -37.48 -8.11 -48.09
N GLU A 64 -38.21 -7.69 -49.12
CA GLU A 64 -39.63 -8.04 -49.30
C GLU A 64 -39.88 -9.56 -49.35
N GLN A 65 -38.96 -10.35 -49.90
CA GLN A 65 -39.13 -11.80 -49.98
C GLN A 65 -38.99 -12.46 -48.61
N PHE A 66 -38.07 -11.98 -47.79
CA PHE A 66 -37.85 -12.49 -46.44
C PHE A 66 -38.95 -12.05 -45.47
N GLU A 67 -39.34 -10.77 -45.49
CA GLU A 67 -40.44 -10.25 -44.67
C GLU A 67 -41.75 -10.98 -44.98
N ASN A 68 -42.13 -11.10 -46.26
CA ASN A 68 -43.34 -11.83 -46.64
C ASN A 68 -43.31 -13.32 -46.23
N LYS A 69 -42.12 -13.93 -46.17
CA LYS A 69 -41.96 -15.33 -45.76
C LYS A 69 -42.17 -15.50 -44.25
N ILE A 70 -41.71 -14.54 -43.44
CA ILE A 70 -41.91 -14.51 -42.00
C ILE A 70 -43.38 -14.18 -41.70
N GLU A 71 -43.94 -13.17 -42.36
CA GLU A 71 -45.35 -12.76 -42.19
C GLU A 71 -46.34 -13.86 -42.59
N ALA A 72 -46.03 -14.71 -43.56
CA ALA A 72 -46.91 -15.79 -44.00
C ALA A 72 -46.88 -17.05 -43.10
N ASN A 73 -46.00 -17.13 -42.11
CA ASN A 73 -45.82 -18.32 -41.28
C ASN A 73 -45.85 -17.99 -39.79
N ASP A 74 -46.96 -18.34 -39.12
CA ASP A 74 -47.19 -18.13 -37.69
C ASP A 74 -46.04 -18.67 -36.81
N GLN A 75 -45.43 -19.81 -37.18
CA GLN A 75 -44.32 -20.37 -36.41
C GLN A 75 -43.03 -19.54 -36.52
N LEU A 76 -42.81 -18.87 -37.65
CA LEU A 76 -41.65 -17.98 -37.82
C LEU A 76 -41.88 -16.64 -37.12
N GLN A 77 -43.13 -16.15 -37.10
CA GLN A 77 -43.50 -14.95 -36.34
C GLN A 77 -43.27 -15.14 -34.84
N ASP A 78 -43.76 -16.25 -34.27
CA ASP A 78 -43.57 -16.56 -32.84
C ASP A 78 -42.08 -16.61 -32.46
N ARG A 79 -41.24 -17.11 -33.37
CA ARG A 79 -39.78 -17.24 -33.16
C ARG A 79 -39.04 -15.93 -33.34
N ASP A 80 -39.48 -15.08 -34.26
CA ASP A 80 -38.94 -13.73 -34.43
C ASP A 80 -39.25 -12.86 -33.20
N GLU A 81 -40.49 -12.94 -32.69
CA GLU A 81 -40.90 -12.26 -31.46
C GLU A 81 -40.11 -12.78 -30.23
N GLU A 82 -39.94 -14.10 -30.09
CA GLU A 82 -39.13 -14.71 -29.03
C GLU A 82 -37.66 -14.23 -29.09
N LEU A 83 -37.05 -14.18 -30.28
CA LEU A 83 -35.68 -13.69 -30.45
C LEU A 83 -35.58 -12.21 -30.08
N ARG A 84 -36.56 -11.41 -30.51
CA ARG A 84 -36.62 -9.99 -30.23
C ARG A 84 -36.75 -9.73 -28.74
N GLU A 85 -37.72 -10.31 -28.06
CA GLU A 85 -37.93 -10.10 -26.62
C GLU A 85 -36.71 -10.48 -25.79
N ASN A 86 -36.02 -11.58 -26.14
CA ASN A 86 -34.89 -12.09 -25.37
C ASN A 86 -33.56 -11.36 -25.66
N TYR A 87 -33.38 -10.82 -26.87
CA TYR A 87 -32.08 -10.31 -27.32
C TYR A 87 -32.07 -8.85 -27.80
N ILE A 88 -33.20 -8.13 -27.81
CA ILE A 88 -33.24 -6.73 -28.27
C ILE A 88 -32.25 -5.83 -27.53
N ASP A 89 -32.08 -6.01 -26.23
CA ASP A 89 -31.15 -5.22 -25.42
C ASP A 89 -29.70 -5.44 -25.85
N ILE A 90 -29.30 -6.70 -26.09
CA ILE A 90 -27.93 -7.00 -26.51
C ILE A 90 -27.70 -6.56 -27.97
N LEU A 91 -28.68 -6.76 -28.86
CA LEU A 91 -28.62 -6.30 -30.25
C LEU A 91 -28.52 -4.78 -30.35
N THR A 92 -29.23 -4.05 -29.49
CA THR A 92 -29.16 -2.58 -29.40
C THR A 92 -27.75 -2.15 -29.00
N ARG A 93 -27.10 -2.86 -28.08
CA ARG A 93 -25.70 -2.57 -27.71
C ARG A 93 -24.73 -2.81 -28.86
N PHE A 94 -24.90 -3.90 -29.63
CA PHE A 94 -24.12 -4.13 -30.85
C PHE A 94 -24.33 -3.01 -31.87
N TYR A 95 -25.58 -2.61 -32.12
CA TYR A 95 -25.90 -1.52 -33.03
C TYR A 95 -25.21 -0.21 -32.63
N LEU A 96 -25.33 0.19 -31.35
CA LEU A 96 -24.70 1.41 -30.83
C LEU A 96 -23.17 1.35 -30.91
N ALA A 97 -22.56 0.17 -30.73
CA ALA A 97 -21.13 -0.01 -30.91
C ALA A 97 -20.70 0.23 -32.36
N PHE A 98 -21.41 -0.36 -33.34
CA PHE A 98 -21.13 -0.12 -34.76
C PHE A 98 -21.40 1.31 -35.20
N GLU A 99 -22.48 1.93 -34.70
CA GLU A 99 -22.76 3.35 -34.93
C GLU A 99 -21.63 4.23 -34.39
N SER A 100 -21.11 3.91 -33.20
CA SER A 100 -19.99 4.63 -32.59
C SER A 100 -18.69 4.50 -33.38
N ILE A 101 -18.42 3.32 -33.98
CA ILE A 101 -17.28 3.12 -34.89
C ILE A 101 -17.42 4.02 -36.11
N HIS A 102 -18.60 4.05 -36.74
CA HIS A 102 -18.84 4.87 -37.92
C HIS A 102 -18.66 6.36 -37.62
N LYS A 103 -19.26 6.85 -36.51
CA LYS A 103 -19.07 8.23 -36.03
C LYS A 103 -17.60 8.55 -35.77
N TYR A 104 -16.87 7.64 -35.13
CA TYR A 104 -15.44 7.81 -34.89
C TYR A 104 -14.64 7.95 -36.19
N THR A 105 -14.91 7.12 -37.20
CA THR A 105 -14.23 7.23 -38.51
C THR A 105 -14.51 8.57 -39.19
N ILE A 106 -15.77 9.04 -39.16
CA ILE A 106 -16.14 10.34 -39.72
C ILE A 106 -15.40 11.47 -38.98
N ASP A 107 -15.45 11.47 -37.65
CA ASP A 107 -14.83 12.52 -36.83
C ASP A 107 -13.29 12.53 -37.00
N LEU A 108 -12.66 11.36 -37.14
CA LEU A 108 -11.23 11.23 -37.39
C LEU A 108 -10.85 11.78 -38.77
N ASN A 109 -11.57 11.40 -39.82
CA ASN A 109 -11.29 11.92 -41.17
C ASN A 109 -11.44 13.44 -41.22
N ARG A 110 -12.50 13.97 -40.60
CA ARG A 110 -12.70 15.41 -40.49
C ARG A 110 -11.56 16.10 -39.74
N PHE A 111 -11.07 15.51 -38.64
CA PHE A 111 -9.93 16.06 -37.91
C PHE A 111 -8.65 16.11 -38.77
N LEU A 112 -8.41 15.09 -39.60
CA LEU A 112 -7.28 15.07 -40.52
C LEU A 112 -7.44 16.14 -41.62
N GLU A 113 -8.65 16.32 -42.17
CA GLU A 113 -8.96 17.38 -43.12
C GLU A 113 -8.75 18.78 -42.48
N ASP A 114 -9.24 19.00 -41.27
CA ASP A 114 -9.07 20.26 -40.53
C ASP A 114 -7.58 20.59 -40.25
N LEU A 115 -6.74 19.56 -40.07
CA LEU A 115 -5.28 19.71 -39.94
C LEU A 115 -4.61 20.07 -41.27
N ASP A 116 -5.03 19.45 -42.37
CA ASP A 116 -4.48 19.70 -43.71
C ASP A 116 -4.90 21.08 -44.25
N GLU A 117 -6.12 21.53 -43.93
CA GLU A 117 -6.64 22.86 -44.27
C GLU A 117 -6.08 23.98 -43.38
N GLY A 118 -5.34 23.64 -42.32
CA GLY A 118 -4.71 24.60 -41.42
C GLY A 118 -5.71 25.34 -40.51
N ILE A 119 -6.86 24.74 -40.21
CA ILE A 119 -7.87 25.27 -39.30
C ILE A 119 -7.29 25.45 -37.89
N TYR A 120 -6.41 24.54 -37.50
CA TYR A 120 -5.64 24.67 -36.27
C TYR A 120 -4.41 25.57 -36.47
N ILE A 121 -4.51 26.82 -36.03
CA ILE A 121 -3.44 27.81 -36.14
C ILE A 121 -2.14 27.25 -35.51
N GLN A 122 -1.06 27.24 -36.30
CA GLN A 122 0.27 26.72 -35.92
C GLN A 122 0.34 25.20 -35.66
N GLN A 123 -0.66 24.42 -36.08
CA GLN A 123 -0.61 22.96 -36.04
C GLN A 123 -0.84 22.37 -37.44
N SER A 124 -0.02 21.41 -37.82
CA SER A 124 -0.15 20.58 -39.02
C SER A 124 0.02 19.11 -38.62
N LEU A 125 -0.31 18.17 -39.51
CA LEU A 125 -0.04 16.75 -39.27
C LEU A 125 1.43 16.50 -38.88
N GLU A 126 2.35 17.23 -39.50
CA GLU A 126 3.79 17.14 -39.24
C GLU A 126 4.15 17.67 -37.84
N SER A 127 3.58 18.80 -37.40
CA SER A 127 3.84 19.33 -36.06
C SER A 127 3.28 18.42 -34.96
N VAL A 128 2.11 17.81 -35.20
CA VAL A 128 1.50 16.84 -34.28
C VAL A 128 2.36 15.58 -34.15
N LEU A 129 2.93 15.08 -35.26
CA LEU A 129 3.81 13.90 -35.25
C LEU A 129 5.21 14.16 -34.68
N VAL A 130 5.67 15.41 -34.67
CA VAL A 130 6.93 15.82 -34.02
C VAL A 130 6.75 16.02 -32.52
N ASN A 131 5.55 16.39 -32.07
CA ASN A 131 5.22 16.51 -30.66
C ASN A 131 5.09 15.12 -29.99
N ASP A 132 5.73 14.94 -28.83
CA ASP A 132 5.75 13.64 -28.14
C ASP A 132 4.36 13.16 -27.69
N ASP A 133 3.48 14.08 -27.27
CA ASP A 133 2.10 13.78 -26.85
C ASP A 133 1.19 13.59 -28.07
N GLY A 134 1.31 14.47 -29.07
CA GLY A 134 0.57 14.38 -30.32
C GLY A 134 0.83 13.05 -31.05
N LYS A 135 2.09 12.65 -31.16
CA LYS A 135 2.48 11.37 -31.75
C LYS A 135 1.89 10.16 -31.01
N GLN A 136 1.80 10.21 -29.69
CA GLN A 136 1.18 9.14 -28.90
C GLN A 136 -0.33 9.08 -29.13
N LEU A 137 -1.01 10.23 -29.22
CA LEU A 137 -2.45 10.29 -29.45
C LEU A 137 -2.84 9.92 -30.89
N MET A 138 -1.98 10.14 -31.88
CA MET A 138 -2.23 9.69 -33.26
C MET A 138 -2.30 8.16 -33.40
N VAL A 139 -1.82 7.41 -32.41
CA VAL A 139 -1.79 5.94 -32.43
C VAL A 139 -2.66 5.40 -31.29
N ILE A 140 -3.81 4.81 -31.62
CA ILE A 140 -4.57 4.07 -30.61
C ILE A 140 -3.85 2.75 -30.31
N SER A 141 -3.35 2.63 -29.09
CA SER A 141 -2.78 1.39 -28.58
C SER A 141 -3.90 0.39 -28.26
N ILE A 142 -3.91 -0.72 -28.97
CA ILE A 142 -4.74 -1.87 -28.60
C ILE A 142 -4.13 -2.48 -27.33
N TYR A 143 -4.85 -2.40 -26.21
CA TYR A 143 -4.39 -2.86 -24.88
C TYR A 143 -4.82 -4.31 -24.57
N MET A 144 -4.41 -4.83 -23.39
CA MET A 144 -4.86 -6.11 -22.80
C MET A 144 -4.41 -7.40 -23.52
N GLY A 145 -3.19 -7.43 -24.06
CA GLY A 145 -2.59 -8.66 -24.61
C GLY A 145 -2.99 -8.98 -26.05
N MET A 146 -3.82 -8.14 -26.67
CA MET A 146 -4.06 -8.16 -28.10
C MET A 146 -2.81 -7.71 -28.85
N THR A 147 -2.37 -8.52 -29.80
CA THR A 147 -1.19 -8.22 -30.61
C THR A 147 -1.60 -8.22 -32.07
N VAL A 148 -1.17 -7.18 -32.79
CA VAL A 148 -1.37 -7.08 -34.23
C VAL A 148 -0.03 -7.31 -34.90
N ASN A 149 0.00 -8.25 -35.84
CA ASN A 149 1.21 -8.49 -36.62
C ASN A 149 1.30 -7.41 -37.71
N LEU A 150 2.22 -6.46 -37.54
CA LEU A 150 2.42 -5.35 -38.48
C LEU A 150 2.82 -5.83 -39.88
N VAL A 151 3.48 -6.98 -40.00
CA VAL A 151 3.85 -7.55 -41.31
C VAL A 151 2.60 -7.89 -42.12
N ASP A 152 1.57 -8.39 -41.45
CA ASP A 152 0.31 -8.77 -42.07
C ASP A 152 -0.61 -7.56 -42.26
N ALA A 153 -0.79 -6.77 -41.19
CA ALA A 153 -1.67 -5.60 -41.19
C ALA A 153 -1.21 -4.48 -42.14
N TRP A 154 0.10 -4.32 -42.34
CA TRP A 154 0.64 -3.28 -43.21
C TRP A 154 0.92 -3.76 -44.64
N GLU A 155 0.70 -5.04 -44.95
CA GLU A 155 0.91 -5.60 -46.30
C GLU A 155 0.15 -4.83 -47.40
N PRO A 156 -1.11 -4.38 -47.20
CA PRO A 156 -1.82 -3.59 -48.22
C PRO A 156 -1.21 -2.20 -48.50
N TYR A 157 -0.40 -1.66 -47.58
CA TYR A 157 0.07 -0.28 -47.62
C TYR A 157 1.55 -0.21 -48.05
N LYS A 158 1.78 0.16 -49.31
CA LYS A 158 3.12 0.13 -49.95
C LYS A 158 4.21 0.86 -49.14
N ALA A 159 3.95 2.06 -48.65
CA ALA A 159 4.93 2.85 -47.90
C ALA A 159 5.26 2.23 -46.54
N ALA A 160 4.24 1.77 -45.81
CA ALA A 160 4.38 1.12 -44.52
C ALA A 160 5.14 -0.22 -44.63
N ARG A 161 4.80 -1.03 -45.64
CA ARG A 161 5.54 -2.25 -45.98
C ARG A 161 7.01 -1.95 -46.27
N GLN A 162 7.31 -0.94 -47.11
CA GLN A 162 8.69 -0.58 -47.46
C GLN A 162 9.50 -0.14 -46.24
N ALA A 163 8.90 0.63 -45.32
CA ALA A 163 9.55 1.02 -44.08
C ALA A 163 9.88 -0.19 -43.19
N LEU A 164 8.95 -1.15 -43.07
CA LEU A 164 9.18 -2.38 -42.32
C LEU A 164 10.29 -3.26 -42.90
N LEU A 165 10.45 -3.30 -44.24
CA LEU A 165 11.48 -4.13 -44.88
C LEU A 165 12.90 -3.82 -44.34
N ASN A 166 13.19 -2.56 -44.06
CA ASN A 166 14.50 -2.14 -43.54
C ASN A 166 14.76 -2.68 -42.12
N THR A 167 13.69 -2.83 -41.32
CA THR A 167 13.76 -3.34 -39.95
C THR A 167 13.75 -4.88 -39.90
N LEU A 168 13.07 -5.52 -40.85
CA LEU A 168 12.89 -6.97 -40.94
C LEU A 168 14.01 -7.69 -41.69
N ASP A 169 15.12 -7.02 -41.96
CA ASP A 169 16.30 -7.66 -42.54
C ASP A 169 16.83 -8.77 -41.62
N THR A 170 17.27 -9.87 -42.23
CA THR A 170 17.70 -11.07 -41.50
C THR A 170 18.86 -10.80 -40.51
N ALA A 171 19.77 -9.88 -40.83
CA ALA A 171 20.86 -9.51 -39.92
C ALA A 171 20.32 -8.71 -38.72
N ASN A 172 19.41 -7.76 -38.96
CA ASN A 172 18.80 -6.96 -37.90
C ASN A 172 17.97 -7.82 -36.93
N VAL A 173 17.20 -8.78 -37.46
CA VAL A 173 16.42 -9.73 -36.66
C VAL A 173 17.34 -10.57 -35.78
N ARG A 174 18.44 -11.09 -36.34
CA ARG A 174 19.44 -11.86 -35.60
C ARG A 174 20.08 -11.03 -34.49
N ASP A 175 20.48 -9.80 -34.78
CA ASP A 175 21.12 -8.92 -33.80
C ASP A 175 20.19 -8.61 -32.62
N GLN A 176 18.91 -8.35 -32.88
CA GLN A 176 17.92 -8.16 -31.80
C GLN A 176 17.70 -9.45 -31.01
N ALA A 177 17.52 -10.58 -31.67
CA ALA A 177 17.32 -11.87 -31.01
C ALA A 177 18.51 -12.23 -30.09
N LEU A 178 19.74 -12.04 -30.56
CA LEU A 178 20.96 -12.25 -29.77
C LEU A 178 21.09 -11.24 -28.63
N LYS A 179 20.74 -9.97 -28.85
CA LYS A 179 20.75 -8.94 -27.81
C LYS A 179 19.83 -9.32 -26.64
N TYR A 180 18.61 -9.75 -26.90
CA TYR A 180 17.66 -10.13 -25.84
C TYR A 180 18.01 -11.47 -25.20
N HIS A 181 18.54 -12.43 -25.97
CA HIS A 181 19.13 -13.65 -25.41
C HIS A 181 20.22 -13.35 -24.38
N ASN A 182 21.18 -12.48 -24.74
CA ASN A 182 22.26 -12.07 -23.86
C ASN A 182 21.75 -11.29 -22.63
N ARG A 183 20.67 -10.52 -22.75
CA ARG A 183 20.03 -9.85 -21.62
C ARG A 183 19.39 -10.84 -20.65
N ILE A 184 18.66 -11.84 -21.14
CA ILE A 184 18.06 -12.88 -20.29
C ILE A 184 19.14 -13.57 -19.46
N ASN A 185 20.25 -13.98 -20.09
CA ASN A 185 21.36 -14.65 -19.42
C ASN A 185 22.06 -13.77 -18.36
N LYS A 186 21.95 -12.43 -18.45
CA LYS A 186 22.47 -11.50 -17.44
C LYS A 186 21.44 -11.17 -16.35
N LEU A 187 20.17 -11.04 -16.71
CA LEU A 187 19.10 -10.59 -15.81
C LEU A 187 18.70 -11.68 -14.82
N ILE A 188 18.61 -12.95 -15.25
CA ILE A 188 18.21 -14.05 -14.35
C ILE A 188 19.18 -14.17 -13.15
N PRO A 189 20.51 -14.28 -13.33
CA PRO A 189 21.43 -14.35 -12.20
C PRO A 189 21.40 -13.10 -11.33
N ARG A 190 21.23 -11.92 -11.94
CA ARG A 190 21.16 -10.64 -11.22
C ARG A 190 19.91 -10.57 -10.33
N LEU A 191 18.75 -10.96 -10.84
CA LEU A 191 17.51 -11.02 -10.06
C LEU A 191 17.63 -12.06 -8.95
N GLN A 192 18.21 -13.23 -9.22
CA GLN A 192 18.45 -14.24 -8.19
C GLN A 192 19.32 -13.71 -7.05
N GLN A 193 20.36 -12.92 -7.35
CA GLN A 193 21.18 -12.26 -6.33
C GLN A 193 20.38 -11.24 -5.51
N LEU A 194 19.59 -10.40 -6.18
CA LEU A 194 18.75 -9.39 -5.51
C LEU A 194 17.61 -10.02 -4.70
N LEU A 195 17.12 -11.19 -5.10
CA LEU A 195 16.00 -11.86 -4.44
C LEU A 195 16.43 -12.72 -3.24
N LYS A 196 17.73 -12.92 -3.01
CA LYS A 196 18.24 -13.59 -1.81
C LYS A 196 17.79 -12.86 -0.54
N GLU A 197 17.58 -13.62 0.53
CA GLU A 197 17.26 -13.05 1.85
C GLU A 197 18.39 -12.09 2.29
N GLY A 198 18.00 -10.92 2.80
CA GLY A 198 18.94 -9.86 3.21
C GLY A 198 19.56 -9.03 2.08
N ALA A 199 19.29 -9.31 0.80
CA ALA A 199 19.88 -8.53 -0.30
C ALA A 199 19.12 -7.23 -0.63
N LEU A 200 17.81 -7.16 -0.34
CA LEU A 200 16.95 -6.00 -0.53
C LEU A 200 16.51 -5.44 0.83
N GLU A 201 17.48 -5.00 1.61
CA GLU A 201 17.24 -4.21 2.83
C GLU A 201 16.93 -2.75 2.47
N GLU A 202 16.18 -2.05 3.34
CA GLU A 202 15.69 -0.70 3.08
C GLU A 202 16.82 0.30 2.74
N GLU A 203 17.95 0.25 3.45
CA GLU A 203 19.12 1.10 3.22
C GLU A 203 19.73 0.85 1.82
N PHE A 204 19.92 -0.41 1.44
CA PHE A 204 20.44 -0.76 0.11
C PHE A 204 19.50 -0.31 -1.01
N VAL A 205 18.18 -0.42 -0.81
CA VAL A 205 17.17 -0.04 -1.79
C VAL A 205 17.18 1.47 -2.02
N LEU A 206 17.22 2.27 -0.95
CA LEU A 206 17.28 3.73 -1.02
C LEU A 206 18.56 4.23 -1.72
N ASP A 207 19.70 3.62 -1.43
CA ASP A 207 20.99 3.99 -2.04
C ASP A 207 21.10 3.58 -3.52
N ASN A 208 20.29 2.61 -3.97
CA ASN A 208 20.39 2.02 -5.31
C ASN A 208 19.12 2.18 -6.15
N VAL A 209 18.16 3.04 -5.77
CA VAL A 209 16.88 3.25 -6.48
C VAL A 209 17.06 3.36 -8.00
N PRO A 210 17.94 4.20 -8.55
CA PRO A 210 18.08 4.33 -10.00
C PRO A 210 18.50 3.01 -10.68
N LYS A 211 19.37 2.24 -10.01
CA LYS A 211 19.89 0.96 -10.51
C LYS A 211 18.83 -0.15 -10.43
N LEU A 212 18.02 -0.17 -9.38
CA LEU A 212 16.93 -1.12 -9.20
C LEU A 212 15.81 -0.86 -10.20
N LEU A 213 15.38 0.39 -10.37
CA LEU A 213 14.39 0.78 -11.37
C LEU A 213 14.87 0.51 -12.80
N ASN A 214 16.14 0.74 -13.10
CA ASN A 214 16.72 0.35 -14.38
C ASN A 214 16.69 -1.18 -14.57
N THR A 215 16.89 -1.96 -13.52
CA THR A 215 16.80 -3.43 -13.58
C THR A 215 15.36 -3.87 -13.89
N VAL A 216 14.36 -3.28 -13.22
CA VAL A 216 12.93 -3.52 -13.50
C VAL A 216 12.62 -3.18 -14.96
N ARG A 217 13.04 -1.99 -15.42
CA ARG A 217 12.83 -1.56 -16.81
C ARG A 217 13.48 -2.53 -17.80
N GLU A 218 14.70 -2.96 -17.56
CA GLU A 218 15.40 -3.92 -18.41
C GLU A 218 14.69 -5.28 -18.46
N CYS A 219 14.16 -5.76 -17.33
CA CYS A 219 13.36 -6.98 -17.27
C CYS A 219 12.08 -6.83 -18.10
N ASN A 220 11.33 -5.75 -17.91
CA ASN A 220 10.06 -5.54 -18.61
C ASN A 220 10.23 -5.34 -20.10
N VAL A 221 11.23 -4.59 -20.54
CA VAL A 221 11.54 -4.43 -21.96
C VAL A 221 11.95 -5.77 -22.58
N THR A 222 12.76 -6.55 -21.87
CA THR A 222 13.22 -7.86 -22.34
C THR A 222 12.07 -8.88 -22.41
N LEU A 223 11.27 -8.98 -21.35
CA LEU A 223 10.10 -9.85 -21.29
C LEU A 223 9.08 -9.49 -22.35
N ARG A 224 8.74 -8.20 -22.48
CA ARG A 224 7.81 -7.72 -23.50
C ARG A 224 8.30 -8.08 -24.90
N TRP A 225 9.56 -7.81 -25.21
CA TRP A 225 10.09 -8.14 -26.54
C TRP A 225 10.04 -9.66 -26.79
N MET A 226 10.49 -10.47 -25.83
CA MET A 226 10.50 -11.93 -25.98
C MET A 226 9.10 -12.51 -26.14
N LEU A 227 8.14 -12.11 -25.30
CA LEU A 227 6.76 -12.61 -25.35
C LEU A 227 6.06 -12.22 -26.67
N LEU A 228 6.23 -10.99 -27.13
CA LEU A 228 5.59 -10.51 -28.37
C LEU A 228 6.14 -11.20 -29.62
N HIS A 229 7.45 -11.45 -29.69
CA HIS A 229 8.09 -12.00 -30.90
C HIS A 229 8.18 -13.53 -30.89
N THR A 230 7.75 -14.19 -29.81
CA THR A 230 7.67 -15.66 -29.72
C THR A 230 6.24 -16.16 -29.59
N VAL A 231 5.25 -15.25 -29.54
CA VAL A 231 3.83 -15.57 -29.45
C VAL A 231 3.40 -16.54 -30.55
N ASN A 232 2.48 -17.44 -30.21
CA ASN A 232 1.92 -18.34 -31.20
C ASN A 232 1.03 -17.56 -32.16
N LEU A 233 1.28 -17.68 -33.46
CA LEU A 233 0.52 -17.01 -34.50
C LEU A 233 -0.84 -17.69 -34.76
N SER A 234 -1.16 -18.81 -34.10
CA SER A 234 -2.39 -19.56 -34.32
C SER A 234 -3.57 -19.15 -33.41
N GLN A 235 -3.46 -18.09 -32.60
CA GLN A 235 -4.47 -17.73 -31.58
C GLN A 235 -4.78 -16.23 -31.56
N GLY A 236 -6.06 -15.87 -31.42
CA GLY A 236 -6.50 -14.48 -31.28
C GLY A 236 -6.25 -13.60 -32.51
N PHE A 237 -5.96 -12.33 -32.29
CA PHE A 237 -5.76 -11.32 -33.35
C PHE A 237 -4.49 -11.54 -34.20
N THR A 238 -3.63 -12.51 -33.86
CA THR A 238 -2.48 -12.92 -34.67
C THR A 238 -2.75 -14.12 -35.57
N ALA A 239 -3.94 -14.73 -35.50
CA ALA A 239 -4.34 -15.93 -36.26
C ALA A 239 -4.07 -15.81 -37.77
N GLY A 240 -4.28 -14.63 -38.36
CA GLY A 240 -3.98 -14.36 -39.78
C GLY A 240 -2.49 -14.49 -40.12
N GLY A 241 -1.61 -14.22 -39.15
CA GLY A 241 -0.16 -14.35 -39.30
C GLY A 241 0.30 -15.80 -39.53
N GLU A 242 -0.46 -16.79 -39.07
CA GLU A 242 -0.16 -18.20 -39.35
C GLU A 242 -0.41 -18.54 -40.82
N LEU A 243 -1.23 -17.80 -41.56
CA LEU A 243 -1.42 -17.99 -43.01
C LEU A 243 -0.29 -17.30 -43.81
N ASN A 244 0.36 -16.29 -43.23
CA ASN A 244 1.41 -15.50 -43.85
C ASN A 244 2.79 -16.17 -43.72
N LYS A 245 3.35 -16.65 -44.85
CA LYS A 245 4.63 -17.37 -44.90
C LYS A 245 5.79 -16.57 -44.28
N ARG A 246 5.80 -15.25 -44.46
CA ARG A 246 6.88 -14.38 -43.97
C ARG A 246 6.84 -14.23 -42.46
N CYS A 247 5.64 -14.11 -41.88
CA CYS A 247 5.44 -14.04 -40.44
C CYS A 247 5.97 -15.29 -39.74
N ARG A 248 5.67 -16.48 -40.30
CA ARG A 248 6.20 -17.76 -39.81
C ARG A 248 7.72 -17.80 -39.86
N GLN A 249 8.32 -17.46 -41.01
CA GLN A 249 9.78 -17.46 -41.18
C GLN A 249 10.51 -16.53 -40.19
N LEU A 250 9.99 -15.32 -39.98
CA LEU A 250 10.57 -14.38 -39.02
C LEU A 250 10.46 -14.90 -37.58
N ARG A 251 9.32 -15.48 -37.21
CA ARG A 251 9.12 -16.12 -35.91
C ARG A 251 10.10 -17.28 -35.71
N ASP A 252 10.24 -18.15 -36.69
CA ASP A 252 11.15 -19.30 -36.62
C ASP A 252 12.61 -18.84 -36.49
N GLN A 253 12.99 -17.81 -37.25
CA GLN A 253 14.30 -17.19 -37.11
C GLN A 253 14.53 -16.64 -35.70
N VAL A 254 13.55 -15.91 -35.13
CA VAL A 254 13.66 -15.40 -33.76
C VAL A 254 13.81 -16.54 -32.76
N HIS A 255 13.03 -17.62 -32.88
CA HIS A 255 13.15 -18.80 -32.00
C HIS A 255 14.55 -19.41 -32.05
N GLN A 256 15.10 -19.54 -33.25
CA GLN A 256 16.43 -20.10 -33.47
C GLN A 256 17.54 -19.18 -32.93
N ASP A 257 17.55 -17.92 -33.36
CA ASP A 257 18.62 -16.96 -33.04
C ASP A 257 18.59 -16.55 -31.55
N SER A 258 17.41 -16.47 -30.93
CA SER A 258 17.29 -16.17 -29.49
C SER A 258 17.50 -17.40 -28.60
N LYS A 259 17.68 -18.60 -29.18
CA LYS A 259 17.68 -19.90 -28.48
C LYS A 259 16.50 -20.01 -27.50
N TYR A 260 15.31 -19.74 -28.02
CA TYR A 260 14.12 -19.58 -27.19
C TYR A 260 13.82 -20.84 -26.37
N GLN A 261 13.62 -20.64 -25.07
CA GLN A 261 13.20 -21.66 -24.13
C GLN A 261 12.06 -21.09 -23.29
N PRO A 262 10.82 -21.63 -23.40
CA PRO A 262 9.66 -21.11 -22.67
C PRO A 262 9.88 -21.05 -21.16
N LEU A 263 10.52 -22.08 -20.59
CA LEU A 263 10.81 -22.16 -19.15
C LEU A 263 11.73 -21.03 -18.67
N THR A 264 12.74 -20.66 -19.47
CA THR A 264 13.70 -19.61 -19.12
C THR A 264 13.04 -18.23 -19.17
N VAL A 265 12.15 -17.99 -20.13
CA VAL A 265 11.37 -16.74 -20.20
C VAL A 265 10.36 -16.67 -19.05
N PHE A 266 9.70 -17.79 -18.72
CA PHE A 266 8.81 -17.89 -17.58
C PHE A 266 9.53 -17.68 -16.25
N GLN A 267 10.74 -18.23 -16.11
CA GLN A 267 11.58 -18.00 -14.93
C GLN A 267 11.93 -16.51 -14.76
N LEU A 268 12.32 -15.83 -15.84
CA LEU A 268 12.56 -14.38 -15.81
C LEU A 268 11.30 -13.62 -15.42
N LEU A 269 10.13 -14.02 -15.93
CA LEU A 269 8.84 -13.41 -15.57
C LEU A 269 8.54 -13.57 -14.08
N LEU A 270 8.70 -14.77 -13.53
CA LEU A 270 8.48 -15.02 -12.09
C LEU A 270 9.45 -14.21 -11.22
N HIS A 271 10.74 -14.20 -11.56
CA HIS A 271 11.72 -13.42 -10.80
C HIS A 271 11.48 -11.91 -10.92
N ALA A 272 11.10 -11.42 -12.11
CA ALA A 272 10.75 -10.01 -12.30
C ALA A 272 9.51 -9.63 -11.49
N ALA A 273 8.45 -10.44 -11.53
CA ALA A 273 7.23 -10.21 -10.76
C ALA A 273 7.48 -10.23 -9.24
N GLN A 274 8.28 -11.19 -8.75
CA GLN A 274 8.66 -11.26 -7.34
C GLN A 274 9.50 -10.05 -6.92
N PHE A 275 10.41 -9.61 -7.78
CA PHE A 275 11.26 -8.44 -7.54
C PHE A 275 10.45 -7.15 -7.53
N GLU A 276 9.54 -6.98 -8.49
CA GLU A 276 8.61 -5.85 -8.54
C GLU A 276 7.67 -5.83 -7.34
N LEU A 277 7.14 -6.98 -6.90
CA LEU A 277 6.30 -7.06 -5.72
C LEU A 277 7.06 -6.64 -4.46
N LYS A 278 8.27 -7.15 -4.23
CA LYS A 278 9.12 -6.74 -3.10
C LYS A 278 9.44 -5.25 -3.14
N LEU A 279 9.84 -4.71 -4.30
CA LEU A 279 10.07 -3.28 -4.47
C LEU A 279 8.80 -2.45 -4.23
N LYS A 280 7.65 -2.95 -4.70
CA LYS A 280 6.36 -2.30 -4.51
C LYS A 280 5.95 -2.30 -3.05
N GLU A 281 6.07 -3.41 -2.32
CA GLU A 281 5.79 -3.48 -0.88
C GLU A 281 6.61 -2.43 -0.11
N LEU A 282 7.91 -2.32 -0.42
CA LEU A 282 8.81 -1.30 0.12
C LEU A 282 8.42 0.13 -0.30
N ALA A 283 7.87 0.33 -1.50
CA ALA A 283 7.42 1.63 -2.01
C ALA A 283 6.00 2.03 -1.57
N THR A 284 5.07 1.08 -1.40
CA THR A 284 3.68 1.30 -0.96
C THR A 284 3.58 1.66 0.50
N ALA A 285 4.62 1.40 1.29
CA ALA A 285 4.76 2.03 2.59
C ALA A 285 4.77 3.58 2.46
N LEU A 286 5.17 4.16 1.32
CA LEU A 286 5.47 5.59 1.22
C LEU A 286 4.69 6.39 0.15
N ASP A 287 4.26 5.82 -0.99
CA ASP A 287 4.04 6.68 -2.18
C ASP A 287 2.60 6.97 -2.67
N LEU A 288 1.58 6.09 -2.52
CA LEU A 288 0.38 6.23 -3.38
C LEU A 288 -0.44 7.54 -3.22
N PRO A 289 -0.65 8.10 -2.01
CA PRO A 289 -1.34 9.39 -1.84
C PRO A 289 -0.49 10.59 -2.25
N LEU A 290 0.82 10.56 -1.98
CA LEU A 290 1.74 11.68 -2.23
C LEU A 290 2.04 11.82 -3.72
N LEU A 291 2.13 10.69 -4.41
CA LEU A 291 2.37 10.64 -5.84
C LEU A 291 1.18 11.21 -6.63
N ARG A 292 -0.07 11.01 -6.17
CA ARG A 292 -1.28 11.62 -6.78
C ARG A 292 -1.41 13.13 -6.53
N ILE A 293 -1.03 13.61 -5.35
CA ILE A 293 -1.10 15.04 -5.00
C ILE A 293 0.02 15.83 -5.68
N ASN A 294 1.20 15.21 -5.82
CA ASN A 294 2.32 15.76 -6.57
C ASN A 294 2.03 15.81 -8.08
N GLN A 295 1.43 14.74 -8.63
CA GLN A 295 0.96 14.72 -10.02
C GLN A 295 -0.14 15.76 -10.30
N ALA A 296 -0.90 16.17 -9.29
CA ALA A 296 -1.90 17.24 -9.40
C ALA A 296 -1.34 18.65 -9.13
N ASN A 297 -0.04 18.81 -8.84
CA ASN A 297 0.59 20.08 -8.44
C ASN A 297 -0.19 20.84 -7.34
N SER A 298 -0.80 20.10 -6.41
CA SER A 298 -1.61 20.71 -5.36
C SER A 298 -0.71 21.40 -4.32
N PRO A 299 -1.07 22.60 -3.84
CA PRO A 299 -0.37 23.28 -2.75
C PRO A 299 -0.40 22.49 -1.43
N ASP A 300 -1.28 21.49 -1.32
CA ASP A 300 -1.43 20.63 -0.14
C ASP A 300 -0.41 19.47 -0.09
N LEU A 301 0.47 19.35 -1.09
CA LEU A 301 1.50 18.30 -1.11
C LEU A 301 2.34 18.29 0.17
N VAL A 302 2.72 19.46 0.67
CA VAL A 302 3.56 19.61 1.86
C VAL A 302 2.80 19.20 3.13
N SER A 303 1.53 19.60 3.28
CA SER A 303 0.72 19.30 4.47
C SER A 303 0.30 17.83 4.53
N VAL A 304 -0.05 17.22 3.39
CA VAL A 304 -0.46 15.82 3.30
C VAL A 304 0.75 14.88 3.38
N SER A 305 1.90 15.28 2.82
CA SER A 305 3.20 14.61 3.04
C SER A 305 3.58 14.58 4.51
N GLN A 306 3.45 15.71 5.21
CA GLN A 306 3.67 15.76 6.66
C GLN A 306 2.69 14.87 7.45
N TYR A 307 1.41 14.83 7.07
CA TYR A 307 0.41 13.99 7.75
C TYR A 307 0.68 12.49 7.59
N TYR A 308 0.88 11.99 6.34
CA TYR A 308 1.17 10.57 6.12
C TYR A 308 2.54 10.16 6.68
N SER A 309 3.54 11.05 6.60
CA SER A 309 4.83 10.84 7.28
C SER A 309 4.65 10.74 8.79
N THR A 310 3.76 11.55 9.39
CA THR A 310 3.45 11.50 10.83
C THR A 310 2.69 10.22 11.20
N GLU A 311 1.75 9.77 10.38
CA GLU A 311 1.02 8.51 10.61
C GLU A 311 1.91 7.26 10.44
N LEU A 312 2.86 7.30 9.49
CA LEU A 312 3.85 6.25 9.32
C LEU A 312 4.83 6.21 10.50
N VAL A 313 5.27 7.39 10.94
CA VAL A 313 6.00 7.55 12.20
C VAL A 313 5.16 7.04 13.37
N ASN A 314 3.85 7.28 13.42
CA ASN A 314 2.97 6.76 14.48
C ASN A 314 2.77 5.24 14.42
N TYR A 315 2.73 4.65 13.23
CA TYR A 315 2.63 3.19 13.03
C TYR A 315 3.95 2.49 13.39
N VAL A 316 5.08 2.98 12.88
CA VAL A 316 6.43 2.52 13.24
C VAL A 316 6.68 2.76 14.73
N ARG A 317 6.21 3.88 15.29
CA ARG A 317 6.20 4.13 16.74
C ARG A 317 5.33 3.10 17.46
N LYS A 318 4.13 2.73 16.97
CA LYS A 318 3.34 1.65 17.58
C LYS A 318 4.07 0.30 17.57
N VAL A 319 4.72 -0.07 16.46
CA VAL A 319 5.50 -1.33 16.35
C VAL A 319 6.76 -1.28 17.23
N LEU A 320 7.46 -0.14 17.26
CA LEU A 320 8.61 0.09 18.14
C LEU A 320 8.20 0.23 19.61
N HIS A 321 6.96 0.60 19.92
CA HIS A 321 6.40 0.65 21.28
C HIS A 321 6.06 -0.73 21.84
N ILE A 322 5.87 -1.75 20.99
CA ILE A 322 5.71 -3.16 21.43
C ILE A 322 6.98 -3.62 22.18
N ILE A 323 8.16 -3.17 21.76
CA ILE A 323 9.45 -3.56 22.36
C ILE A 323 9.59 -3.06 23.81
N PRO A 324 9.35 -1.76 24.12
CA PRO A 324 9.23 -1.29 25.50
C PRO A 324 8.13 -2.01 26.28
N GLU A 325 6.93 -2.26 25.72
CA GLU A 325 5.87 -3.01 26.42
C GLU A 325 6.34 -4.40 26.88
N THR A 326 7.09 -5.12 26.04
CA THR A 326 7.71 -6.40 26.44
C THR A 326 8.80 -6.24 27.51
N MET A 327 9.67 -5.23 27.42
CA MET A 327 10.64 -4.95 28.48
C MET A 327 9.96 -4.52 29.79
N PHE A 328 8.82 -3.84 29.72
CA PHE A 328 8.05 -3.43 30.90
C PHE A 328 7.37 -4.59 31.59
N GLY A 329 6.91 -5.60 30.86
CA GLY A 329 6.47 -6.86 31.46
C GLY A 329 7.58 -7.49 32.31
N VAL A 330 8.82 -7.44 31.82
CA VAL A 330 10.00 -7.95 32.54
C VAL A 330 10.33 -7.07 33.76
N LEU A 331 10.27 -5.74 33.62
CA LEU A 331 10.48 -4.78 34.71
C LEU A 331 9.44 -4.88 35.81
N ALA A 332 8.16 -4.98 35.45
CA ALA A 332 7.06 -5.13 36.39
C ALA A 332 7.23 -6.41 37.23
N ARG A 333 7.73 -7.49 36.61
CA ARG A 333 8.07 -8.73 37.32
C ARG A 333 9.25 -8.55 38.27
N ILE A 334 10.29 -7.79 37.90
CA ILE A 334 11.40 -7.46 38.80
C ILE A 334 10.89 -6.65 39.99
N VAL A 335 10.07 -5.62 39.74
CA VAL A 335 9.46 -4.78 40.79
C VAL A 335 8.65 -5.64 41.75
N GLU A 336 7.80 -6.54 41.24
CA GLU A 336 7.01 -7.45 42.06
C GLU A 336 7.91 -8.32 42.94
N LEU A 337 8.93 -8.94 42.36
CA LEU A 337 9.87 -9.82 43.08
C LEU A 337 10.66 -9.05 44.14
N GLN A 338 11.13 -7.84 43.85
CA GLN A 338 11.88 -7.01 44.80
C GLN A 338 10.99 -6.43 45.91
N THR A 339 9.71 -6.14 45.63
CA THR A 339 8.81 -5.51 46.60
C THR A 339 8.13 -6.53 47.51
N THR A 340 7.82 -7.72 47.00
CA THR A 340 6.95 -8.69 47.70
C THR A 340 7.64 -10.00 48.07
N ALA A 341 8.60 -10.46 47.26
CA ALA A 341 9.20 -11.79 47.42
C ALA A 341 10.57 -11.76 48.10
N ILE A 342 11.42 -10.80 47.73
CA ILE A 342 12.79 -10.67 48.26
C ILE A 342 12.76 -9.85 49.54
N LYS A 343 13.26 -10.45 50.63
CA LYS A 343 13.44 -9.79 51.92
C LYS A 343 14.77 -9.06 51.92
N GLU A 344 14.75 -7.83 52.43
CA GLU A 344 15.99 -7.09 52.65
C GLU A 344 16.87 -7.80 53.67
N VAL A 345 18.17 -7.79 53.40
CA VAL A 345 19.16 -8.36 54.30
C VAL A 345 19.40 -7.33 55.41
N PRO A 346 19.17 -7.69 56.69
CA PRO A 346 19.42 -6.77 57.80
C PRO A 346 20.91 -6.47 57.94
N THR A 347 21.24 -5.33 58.54
CA THR A 347 22.63 -4.90 58.80
C THR A 347 23.41 -5.85 59.70
N ARG A 348 22.73 -6.71 60.48
CA ARG A 348 23.31 -7.81 61.24
C ARG A 348 22.50 -9.08 61.03
N LEU A 349 23.17 -10.17 60.66
CA LEU A 349 22.55 -11.44 60.32
C LEU A 349 23.29 -12.60 61.00
N MET A 350 22.56 -13.51 61.63
CA MET A 350 23.12 -14.73 62.22
C MET A 350 23.42 -15.78 61.13
N LYS A 351 24.47 -16.59 61.33
CA LYS A 351 25.00 -17.52 60.30
C LYS A 351 23.99 -18.60 59.87
N ASP A 352 23.10 -19.00 60.76
CA ASP A 352 22.00 -19.94 60.51
C ASP A 352 20.90 -19.35 59.62
N GLN A 353 20.68 -18.03 59.67
CA GLN A 353 19.66 -17.32 58.88
C GLN A 353 20.11 -17.00 57.45
N LEU A 354 21.41 -17.14 57.15
CA LEU A 354 22.02 -16.84 55.86
C LEU A 354 21.37 -17.58 54.70
N LYS A 355 21.01 -18.85 54.89
CA LYS A 355 20.35 -19.68 53.86
C LYS A 355 18.92 -19.19 53.56
N THR A 356 18.23 -18.66 54.56
CA THR A 356 16.86 -18.12 54.44
C THR A 356 16.84 -16.77 53.71
N TYR A 357 17.82 -15.89 53.99
CA TYR A 357 17.94 -14.59 53.33
C TYR A 357 18.65 -14.64 51.97
N ALA A 358 19.34 -15.75 51.66
CA ALA A 358 19.96 -15.95 50.36
C ALA A 358 18.92 -15.94 49.23
N GLN A 359 17.73 -16.53 49.44
CA GLN A 359 16.61 -16.52 48.50
C GLN A 359 17.03 -16.77 47.05
N LEU A 360 17.80 -17.87 46.86
CA LEU A 360 18.53 -18.15 45.64
C LEU A 360 17.62 -18.22 44.41
N ASP A 361 16.44 -18.83 44.53
CA ASP A 361 15.50 -18.99 43.42
C ASP A 361 14.94 -17.63 42.96
N GLN A 362 14.49 -16.80 43.90
CA GLN A 362 13.95 -15.46 43.58
C GLN A 362 15.06 -14.54 43.03
N ARG A 363 16.27 -14.61 43.58
CA ARG A 363 17.41 -13.83 43.08
C ARG A 363 17.88 -14.30 41.70
N TYR A 364 17.81 -15.60 41.43
CA TYR A 364 18.10 -16.15 40.10
C TYR A 364 17.06 -15.70 39.07
N GLU A 365 15.77 -15.69 39.43
CA GLU A 365 14.71 -15.15 38.58
C GLU A 365 14.95 -13.68 38.25
N VAL A 366 15.26 -12.84 39.26
CA VAL A 366 15.64 -11.44 39.04
C VAL A 366 16.86 -11.35 38.12
N ALA A 367 17.92 -12.14 38.34
CA ALA A 367 19.10 -12.11 37.48
C ALA A 367 18.80 -12.47 36.01
N LYS A 368 17.91 -13.45 35.77
CA LYS A 368 17.47 -13.84 34.43
C LYS A 368 16.67 -12.73 33.74
N LEU A 369 15.77 -12.09 34.48
CA LEU A 369 14.98 -10.96 33.99
C LEU A 369 15.89 -9.75 33.70
N THR A 370 16.84 -9.44 34.60
CA THR A 370 17.84 -8.40 34.40
C THR A 370 18.70 -8.67 33.17
N HIS A 371 19.18 -9.90 32.98
CA HIS A 371 19.94 -10.25 31.77
C HIS A 371 19.11 -10.04 30.50
N SER A 372 17.82 -10.40 30.54
CA SER A 372 16.92 -10.16 29.41
C SER A 372 16.80 -8.66 29.11
N ILE A 373 16.59 -7.83 30.13
CA ILE A 373 16.57 -6.35 29.98
C ILE A 373 17.88 -5.86 29.38
N SER A 374 19.04 -6.30 29.87
CA SER A 374 20.33 -5.87 29.35
C SER A 374 20.51 -6.19 27.87
N VAL A 375 20.14 -7.40 27.44
CA VAL A 375 20.22 -7.81 26.01
C VAL A 375 19.29 -6.95 25.15
N PHE A 376 18.06 -6.67 25.62
CA PHE A 376 17.15 -5.79 24.90
C PHE A 376 17.66 -4.35 24.84
N THR A 377 18.12 -3.79 25.96
CA THR A 377 18.70 -2.44 26.01
C THR A 377 19.90 -2.35 25.07
N GLU A 378 20.82 -3.31 25.11
CA GLU A 378 22.00 -3.32 24.25
C GLU A 378 21.61 -3.39 22.78
N GLY A 379 20.65 -4.26 22.42
CA GLY A 379 20.09 -4.33 21.08
C GLY A 379 19.51 -2.99 20.60
N ILE A 380 18.77 -2.28 21.46
CA ILE A 380 18.17 -0.97 21.15
C ILE A 380 19.24 0.13 21.06
N LEU A 381 20.26 0.12 21.93
CA LEU A 381 21.35 1.09 21.92
C LEU A 381 22.31 0.89 20.73
N MET A 382 22.41 -0.32 20.18
CA MET A 382 23.14 -0.61 18.95
C MET A 382 22.42 -0.13 17.69
N MET A 383 21.12 0.17 17.78
CA MET A 383 20.37 0.73 16.65
C MET A 383 20.86 2.17 16.38
N LYS A 384 21.21 2.44 15.13
CA LYS A 384 21.53 3.81 14.69
C LYS A 384 20.27 4.66 14.72
N LYS A 385 20.44 5.99 14.85
CA LYS A 385 19.34 6.93 14.65
C LYS A 385 18.83 6.79 13.22
N THR A 386 17.59 6.34 13.05
CA THR A 386 17.02 6.06 11.74
C THR A 386 16.09 7.20 11.35
N LEU A 387 16.25 7.71 10.13
CA LEU A 387 15.34 8.70 9.56
C LEU A 387 14.10 7.96 9.05
N VAL A 388 12.93 8.25 9.63
CA VAL A 388 11.65 7.71 9.18
C VAL A 388 10.80 8.87 8.66
N GLY A 389 10.67 8.96 7.34
CA GLY A 389 10.10 10.13 6.67
C GLY A 389 10.95 11.38 6.92
N ILE A 390 10.36 12.41 7.54
CA ILE A 390 11.04 13.66 7.91
C ILE A 390 11.54 13.70 9.36
N VAL A 391 11.28 12.64 10.15
CA VAL A 391 11.57 12.61 11.58
C VAL A 391 12.72 11.66 11.85
N GLN A 392 13.76 12.15 12.53
CA GLN A 392 14.84 11.31 13.01
C GLN A 392 14.38 10.60 14.28
N ILE A 393 14.34 9.26 14.22
CA ILE A 393 14.04 8.43 15.38
C ILE A 393 15.33 8.16 16.14
N ASP A 394 15.32 8.48 17.43
CA ASP A 394 16.38 8.12 18.36
C ASP A 394 15.92 6.93 19.21
N PRO A 395 16.45 5.71 18.98
CA PRO A 395 16.08 4.50 19.72
C PRO A 395 16.27 4.63 21.23
N LYS A 396 17.30 5.37 21.67
CA LYS A 396 17.55 5.63 23.09
C LYS A 396 16.46 6.50 23.70
N GLN A 397 16.03 7.54 22.98
CA GLN A 397 14.95 8.42 23.43
C GLN A 397 13.61 7.68 23.49
N LEU A 398 13.34 6.81 22.50
CA LEU A 398 12.14 5.96 22.51
C LEU A 398 12.11 5.01 23.71
N LEU A 399 13.26 4.43 24.04
CA LEU A 399 13.41 3.58 25.21
C LEU A 399 13.07 4.35 26.48
N GLU A 400 13.67 5.52 26.65
CA GLU A 400 13.47 6.38 27.81
C GLU A 400 12.01 6.86 27.94
N ASP A 401 11.40 7.30 26.85
CA ASP A 401 10.00 7.73 26.81
C ASP A 401 9.06 6.58 27.18
N GLY A 402 9.34 5.37 26.69
CA GLY A 402 8.60 4.16 27.07
C GLY A 402 8.65 3.91 28.57
N ILE A 403 9.84 4.02 29.17
CA ILE A 403 10.08 3.74 30.60
C ILE A 403 9.38 4.75 31.48
N ARG A 404 9.50 6.02 31.15
CA ARG A 404 8.80 7.10 31.84
C ARG A 404 7.29 6.91 31.78
N ARG A 405 6.74 6.56 30.61
CA ARG A 405 5.30 6.39 30.41
C ARG A 405 4.71 5.28 31.26
N GLU A 406 5.39 4.14 31.35
CA GLU A 406 4.88 3.04 32.17
C GLU A 406 5.04 3.32 33.67
N LEU A 407 6.14 3.96 34.09
CA LEU A 407 6.28 4.43 35.46
C LEU A 407 5.10 5.33 35.87
N VAL A 408 4.76 6.29 35.01
CA VAL A 408 3.62 7.20 35.22
C VAL A 408 2.32 6.40 35.38
N ASN A 409 2.07 5.41 34.51
CA ASN A 409 0.89 4.56 34.62
C ASN A 409 0.81 3.80 35.95
N GLN A 410 1.92 3.16 36.37
CA GLN A 410 1.95 2.34 37.59
C GLN A 410 1.80 3.19 38.85
N VAL A 411 2.53 4.31 38.93
CA VAL A 411 2.40 5.27 40.04
C VAL A 411 0.98 5.83 40.10
N MET A 412 0.41 6.21 38.97
CA MET A 412 -0.97 6.71 38.90
C MET A 412 -2.00 5.66 39.35
N ARG A 413 -1.84 4.38 38.95
CA ARG A 413 -2.70 3.28 39.43
C ARG A 413 -2.56 3.06 40.93
N ALA A 414 -1.34 3.05 41.44
CA ALA A 414 -1.06 2.89 42.87
C ALA A 414 -1.66 4.03 43.71
N LEU A 415 -1.52 5.28 43.26
CA LEU A 415 -2.12 6.45 43.91
C LEU A 415 -3.66 6.41 43.84
N HIS A 416 -4.21 6.12 42.65
CA HIS A 416 -5.65 6.09 42.45
C HIS A 416 -6.33 5.00 43.29
N GLY A 417 -5.82 3.77 43.26
CA GLY A 417 -6.39 2.63 44.01
C GLY A 417 -6.00 2.62 45.49
N GLY A 418 -4.80 3.10 45.84
CA GLY A 418 -4.30 3.13 47.20
C GLY A 418 -4.99 4.18 48.08
N LEU A 419 -5.33 5.34 47.51
CA LEU A 419 -5.95 6.46 48.22
C LEU A 419 -7.46 6.46 48.03
N VAL A 420 -8.10 5.37 48.44
CA VAL A 420 -9.57 5.23 48.51
C VAL A 420 -9.93 5.04 49.97
N PHE A 421 -10.76 5.92 50.53
CA PHE A 421 -11.10 5.91 51.95
C PHE A 421 -12.58 5.62 52.15
N ASN A 422 -12.90 4.80 53.15
CA ASN A 422 -14.30 4.61 53.53
C ASN A 422 -14.73 5.69 54.55
N PRO A 423 -15.67 6.59 54.20
CA PRO A 423 -16.09 7.67 55.10
C PRO A 423 -16.79 7.18 56.37
N LYS A 424 -17.21 5.91 56.45
CA LYS A 424 -17.86 5.31 57.62
C LYS A 424 -16.91 4.52 58.53
N ALA A 425 -15.63 4.42 58.20
CA ALA A 425 -14.66 3.67 59.01
C ALA A 425 -14.37 4.39 60.35
N ARG A 426 -14.54 3.66 61.46
CA ARG A 426 -14.37 4.19 62.83
C ARG A 426 -12.90 4.33 63.27
N PRO A 427 -11.95 3.44 62.90
CA PRO A 427 -10.54 3.82 62.84
C PRO A 427 -10.25 4.51 61.51
N SER A 428 -9.46 5.59 61.52
CA SER A 428 -8.99 6.21 60.27
C SER A 428 -8.12 5.23 59.49
N GLU A 429 -8.45 5.06 58.22
CA GLU A 429 -7.67 4.23 57.30
C GLU A 429 -6.47 4.98 56.73
N LEU A 430 -6.33 6.28 57.02
CA LEU A 430 -5.32 7.17 56.46
C LEU A 430 -3.90 6.64 56.65
N VAL A 431 -3.48 6.43 57.89
CA VAL A 431 -2.10 5.98 58.21
C VAL A 431 -1.82 4.58 57.65
N PRO A 432 -2.70 3.56 57.82
CA PRO A 432 -2.51 2.26 57.20
C PRO A 432 -2.38 2.31 55.67
N LYS A 433 -3.23 3.10 54.98
CA LYS A 433 -3.19 3.21 53.51
C LYS A 433 -1.96 3.95 53.02
N LEU A 434 -1.56 5.04 53.69
CA LEU A 434 -0.32 5.75 53.37
C LEU A 434 0.92 4.89 53.60
N THR A 435 0.92 4.07 54.66
CA THR A 435 2.02 3.12 54.94
C THR A 435 2.10 2.05 53.86
N ALA A 436 0.96 1.50 53.43
CA ALA A 436 0.91 0.52 52.35
C ALA A 436 1.37 1.13 51.01
N LEU A 437 0.88 2.33 50.66
CA LEU A 437 1.28 3.05 49.47
C LEU A 437 2.78 3.40 49.49
N GLY A 438 3.30 3.84 50.65
CA GLY A 438 4.72 4.13 50.83
C GLY A 438 5.61 2.92 50.53
N LYS A 439 5.22 1.72 50.96
CA LYS A 439 5.95 0.48 50.61
C LYS A 439 5.95 0.19 49.11
N VAL A 440 4.82 0.41 48.44
CA VAL A 440 4.70 0.21 46.98
C VAL A 440 5.57 1.22 46.22
N MET A 441 5.50 2.51 46.61
CA MET A 441 6.28 3.58 45.99
C MET A 441 7.79 3.38 46.22
N ASP A 442 8.19 2.94 47.42
CA ASP A 442 9.58 2.60 47.73
C ASP A 442 10.09 1.40 46.89
N GLY A 443 9.23 0.41 46.65
CA GLY A 443 9.51 -0.70 45.75
C GLY A 443 9.78 -0.23 44.30
N TYR A 444 8.96 0.69 43.78
CA TYR A 444 9.21 1.29 42.47
C TYR A 444 10.52 2.09 42.44
N HIS A 445 10.78 2.92 43.45
CA HIS A 445 12.00 3.72 43.55
C HIS A 445 13.26 2.84 43.52
N ARG A 446 13.33 1.81 44.37
CA ARG A 446 14.47 0.88 44.44
C ARG A 446 14.65 0.08 43.16
N SER A 447 13.55 -0.34 42.54
CA SER A 447 13.61 -1.08 41.28
C SER A 447 14.18 -0.22 40.15
N PHE A 448 13.81 1.07 40.10
CA PHE A 448 14.35 2.03 39.14
C PHE A 448 15.83 2.34 39.39
N GLU A 449 16.24 2.44 40.66
CA GLU A 449 17.65 2.55 41.03
C GLU A 449 18.44 1.31 40.60
N TYR A 450 17.87 0.12 40.75
CA TYR A 450 18.52 -1.14 40.38
C TYR A 450 18.72 -1.28 38.86
N ILE A 451 17.74 -0.91 38.04
CA ILE A 451 17.83 -1.07 36.57
C ILE A 451 18.60 0.04 35.86
N GLN A 452 18.92 1.14 36.56
CA GLN A 452 19.43 2.37 35.93
C GLN A 452 20.68 2.13 35.07
N ASP A 453 21.59 1.28 35.56
CA ASP A 453 22.85 0.96 34.89
C ASP A 453 22.63 0.04 33.68
N TYR A 454 21.68 -0.90 33.79
CA TYR A 454 21.37 -1.86 32.73
C TYR A 454 20.57 -1.25 31.57
N VAL A 455 19.91 -0.12 31.83
CA VAL A 455 19.07 0.59 30.87
C VAL A 455 19.72 1.89 30.38
N SER A 456 20.83 2.31 31.01
CA SER A 456 21.59 3.52 30.68
C SER A 456 20.76 4.81 30.80
N ILE A 457 19.92 4.90 31.84
CA ILE A 457 19.06 6.06 32.15
C ILE A 457 19.24 6.48 33.60
N TYR A 458 19.17 7.78 33.87
CA TYR A 458 19.20 8.32 35.24
C TYR A 458 17.90 8.03 36.00
N GLY A 459 17.78 6.84 36.58
CA GLY A 459 16.55 6.35 37.24
C GLY A 459 16.00 7.29 38.32
N LEU A 460 16.87 7.80 39.21
CA LEU A 460 16.47 8.73 40.27
C LEU A 460 15.88 10.05 39.73
N ARG A 461 16.49 10.58 38.67
CA ARG A 461 16.02 11.81 38.02
C ARG A 461 14.64 11.59 37.39
N VAL A 462 14.48 10.50 36.65
CA VAL A 462 13.19 10.11 36.04
C VAL A 462 12.10 9.98 37.11
N TRP A 463 12.41 9.29 38.22
CA TRP A 463 11.46 9.14 39.33
C TRP A 463 11.00 10.50 39.88
N GLN A 464 11.93 11.40 40.19
CA GLN A 464 11.60 12.72 40.74
C GLN A 464 10.80 13.58 39.76
N GLU A 465 11.21 13.63 38.49
CA GLU A 465 10.52 14.38 37.44
C GLU A 465 9.07 13.90 37.27
N GLU A 466 8.86 12.59 37.10
CA GLU A 466 7.54 12.04 36.80
C GLU A 466 6.60 12.04 38.02
N VAL A 467 7.10 11.73 39.23
CA VAL A 467 6.26 11.77 40.44
C VAL A 467 5.82 13.21 40.73
N SER A 468 6.72 14.19 40.61
CA SER A 468 6.38 15.61 40.76
C SER A 468 5.32 16.03 39.73
N ARG A 469 5.52 15.66 38.46
CA ARG A 469 4.59 15.95 37.37
C ARG A 469 3.20 15.36 37.60
N ILE A 470 3.13 14.11 38.07
CA ILE A 470 1.88 13.42 38.43
C ILE A 470 1.13 14.18 39.53
N ILE A 471 1.80 14.55 40.61
CA ILE A 471 1.17 15.25 41.73
C ILE A 471 0.68 16.63 41.26
N SER A 472 1.52 17.42 40.59
CA SER A 472 1.14 18.75 40.11
C SER A 472 -0.04 18.72 39.13
N TYR A 473 -0.05 17.78 38.19
CA TYR A 473 -1.18 17.60 37.26
C TYR A 473 -2.49 17.28 38.01
N ASN A 474 -2.47 16.32 38.94
CA ASN A 474 -3.69 15.95 39.65
C ASN A 474 -4.17 17.05 40.61
N VAL A 475 -3.26 17.82 41.21
CA VAL A 475 -3.63 19.03 41.99
C VAL A 475 -4.32 20.05 41.08
N GLU A 476 -3.76 20.35 39.91
CA GLU A 476 -4.35 21.28 38.94
C GLU A 476 -5.77 20.84 38.52
N GLN A 477 -5.94 19.55 38.23
CA GLN A 477 -7.23 19.01 37.82
C GLN A 477 -8.27 18.97 38.96
N GLU A 478 -7.86 18.78 40.21
CA GLU A 478 -8.78 18.89 41.35
C GLU A 478 -9.18 20.36 41.58
N CYS A 479 -8.24 21.30 41.41
CA CYS A 479 -8.49 22.73 41.54
C CYS A 479 -9.49 23.29 40.51
N ASN A 480 -9.70 22.61 39.37
CA ASN A 480 -10.74 22.98 38.39
C ASN A 480 -12.16 23.04 38.98
N ALA A 481 -12.41 22.40 40.13
CA ALA A 481 -13.67 22.54 40.85
C ALA A 481 -13.91 23.96 41.40
N PHE A 482 -12.84 24.74 41.61
CA PHE A 482 -12.89 26.09 42.19
C PHE A 482 -12.65 27.21 41.17
N LEU A 483 -12.29 26.86 39.93
CA LEU A 483 -11.99 27.82 38.87
C LEU A 483 -13.20 28.07 37.96
N ARG A 484 -13.42 29.34 37.58
CA ARG A 484 -14.43 29.70 36.58
C ARG A 484 -14.04 29.26 35.16
N GLN A 485 -12.76 29.37 34.83
CA GLN A 485 -12.19 28.87 33.59
C GLN A 485 -11.38 27.61 33.91
N LYS A 486 -11.88 26.46 33.46
CA LYS A 486 -11.25 25.17 33.72
C LYS A 486 -10.07 24.96 32.79
N VAL A 487 -8.95 24.48 33.34
CA VAL A 487 -7.77 24.07 32.58
C VAL A 487 -8.02 22.67 32.02
N GLN A 488 -8.15 22.58 30.70
CA GLN A 488 -8.38 21.31 30.01
C GLN A 488 -7.07 20.53 29.89
N ASP A 489 -7.15 19.21 29.67
CA ASP A 489 -5.97 18.33 29.59
C ASP A 489 -4.93 18.79 28.57
N TRP A 490 -5.36 19.27 27.41
CA TRP A 490 -4.45 19.76 26.35
C TRP A 490 -3.83 21.13 26.66
N GLN A 491 -4.32 21.84 27.67
CA GLN A 491 -3.82 23.14 28.13
C GLN A 491 -2.88 23.02 29.32
N SER A 492 -2.88 21.88 30.02
CA SER A 492 -2.03 21.63 31.18
C SER A 492 -0.56 21.58 30.78
N VAL A 493 0.29 22.30 31.51
CA VAL A 493 1.77 22.29 31.32
C VAL A 493 2.37 20.94 31.72
N TYR A 494 1.67 20.18 32.58
CA TYR A 494 2.12 18.89 33.08
C TYR A 494 1.73 17.73 32.16
N GLN A 495 0.78 17.94 31.24
CA GLN A 495 0.33 16.91 30.32
C GLN A 495 1.25 16.82 29.10
N SER A 496 1.71 15.62 28.77
CA SER A 496 2.62 15.38 27.64
C SER A 496 1.94 14.54 26.57
N ARG A 497 2.20 14.87 25.29
CA ARG A 497 1.72 14.08 24.14
C ARG A 497 2.45 12.75 24.02
N THR A 498 3.72 12.67 24.43
CA THR A 498 4.52 11.44 24.36
C THR A 498 4.34 10.55 25.59
N ILE A 499 4.19 11.17 26.76
CA ILE A 499 4.12 10.50 28.07
C ILE A 499 2.87 11.02 28.81
N PRO A 500 1.65 10.63 28.37
CA PRO A 500 0.42 11.13 28.95
C PRO A 500 0.23 10.61 30.38
N ILE A 501 -0.26 11.47 31.27
CA ILE A 501 -0.74 11.07 32.58
C ILE A 501 -2.16 10.53 32.42
N PRO A 502 -2.43 9.26 32.80
CA PRO A 502 -3.75 8.66 32.64
C PRO A 502 -4.75 9.30 33.60
N THR A 503 -5.96 9.51 33.11
CA THR A 503 -7.12 9.87 33.92
C THR A 503 -7.94 8.61 34.22
N PHE A 504 -8.57 8.58 35.41
CA PHE A 504 -9.40 7.45 35.84
C PHE A 504 -10.82 7.93 36.14
N PRO A 505 -11.82 7.03 36.05
CA PRO A 505 -13.18 7.35 36.48
C PRO A 505 -13.23 7.83 37.93
N GLN A 506 -14.15 8.77 38.20
CA GLN A 506 -14.40 9.24 39.56
C GLN A 506 -14.97 8.09 40.41
N LEU A 507 -14.39 7.90 41.60
CA LEU A 507 -14.82 6.86 42.56
C LEU A 507 -15.82 7.39 43.59
N ASP A 508 -15.92 8.71 43.72
CA ASP A 508 -16.90 9.38 44.56
C ASP A 508 -17.43 10.63 43.85
N GLN A 509 -18.53 11.19 44.35
CA GLN A 509 -19.18 12.36 43.75
C GLN A 509 -18.51 13.69 44.09
N ALA A 510 -17.55 13.67 45.03
CA ALA A 510 -17.01 14.88 45.60
C ALA A 510 -15.65 15.22 44.96
N SER A 511 -14.82 14.23 44.66
CA SER A 511 -13.45 14.36 44.17
C SER A 511 -13.33 14.07 42.69
N VAL A 512 -12.48 14.83 42.04
CA VAL A 512 -12.09 14.58 40.66
C VAL A 512 -11.07 13.44 40.62
N ASN A 513 -10.10 13.41 41.52
CA ASN A 513 -9.04 12.41 41.57
C ASN A 513 -8.58 12.07 43.01
N PHE A 514 -7.45 11.36 43.15
CA PHE A 514 -6.95 10.88 44.44
C PHE A 514 -6.47 12.01 45.37
N ILE A 515 -6.05 13.16 44.83
CA ILE A 515 -5.60 14.31 45.63
C ILE A 515 -6.78 14.85 46.45
N GLY A 516 -7.95 14.99 45.82
CA GLY A 516 -9.15 15.41 46.54
C GLY A 516 -9.57 14.42 47.63
N ARG A 517 -9.48 13.10 47.34
CA ARG A 517 -9.80 12.06 48.32
C ARG A 517 -8.88 12.12 49.53
N LEU A 518 -7.58 12.29 49.28
CA LEU A 518 -6.58 12.46 50.34
C LEU A 518 -6.85 13.74 51.15
N ALA A 519 -7.07 14.88 50.49
CA ALA A 519 -7.33 16.14 51.17
C ALA A 519 -8.56 16.08 52.07
N ARG A 520 -9.65 15.45 51.60
CA ARG A 520 -10.87 15.29 52.42
C ARG A 520 -10.71 14.35 53.58
N GLU A 521 -9.99 13.24 53.40
CA GLU A 521 -9.73 12.32 54.52
C GLU A 521 -8.84 12.99 55.58
N VAL A 522 -7.82 13.76 55.15
CA VAL A 522 -7.01 14.55 56.07
C VAL A 522 -7.90 15.53 56.84
N LEU A 523 -8.73 16.32 56.13
CA LEU A 523 -9.68 17.23 56.76
C LEU A 523 -10.58 16.51 57.77
N ARG A 524 -11.17 15.38 57.40
CA ARG A 524 -12.06 14.58 58.27
C ARG A 524 -11.38 14.12 59.56
N VAL A 525 -10.09 13.76 59.49
CA VAL A 525 -9.32 13.26 60.65
C VAL A 525 -8.81 14.42 61.52
N THR A 526 -8.64 15.61 60.94
CA THR A 526 -8.15 16.80 61.64
C THR A 526 -9.24 17.80 62.05
N ASP A 527 -10.49 17.61 61.60
CA ASP A 527 -11.63 18.45 61.97
C ASP A 527 -11.94 18.26 63.47
N PRO A 528 -11.79 19.29 64.32
CA PRO A 528 -11.81 19.17 65.79
C PRO A 528 -13.11 18.68 66.43
#